data_AF-A0A2M9U677-F1
#
_entry.id   AF-A0A2M9U677-F1
#
_cell.length_a   1.000
_cell.length_b   1.000
_cell.length_c   1.000
_cell.angle_alpha   90.00
_cell.angle_beta   90.00
_cell.angle_gamma   90.00
#
_symmetry.space_group_name_H-M   'P 1'
#
loop_
_entity.id
_entity.type
_entity.pdbx_description
1 polymer ?
#
loop_
_entity_poly.entity_id
_entity_poly.type
_entity_poly.pdbx_seq_one_letter_code
_entity_poly.pdbx_strand_id
1 'polypeptide(L)'
;MANESTEEALAVTDADTQHRRRRFLRNGVTAVTGVLAGGAGVSAAVAQSGSTAKEAAADNTLTVPPWTKQPGAVVGSRPYGTPSQFENNVIRHLRKTDKQYSSSSTRSPLQELDGIITPNGLFYERHHNGIPDINPVEHRLVVHGLVDNALSFTLNDIRRFPSHTQIYFLECSGNPGYTVYGKTAAEANGLVSCAEWTGVPLKTILNEAGLNPEAKWVIAEGADGAGMTRSIPLEKCLDDAMLVYSQNGERLRPEQGYPLRLLLPGYEGNMSIKWLRRLQVADQPVHSREETSKYTDILPDGKAREFTFVMEVKSIITSPSGGQQIGGKGFHEIRGIAWSGKGRITKVEISVDEGKTWQPARLQMPVLSKALTRFLFAWEWNGEPVVIQSRAIDETGYIQPTLESLIEVRGVNGTYHNNAITPWRIASDGKVTHARA
;
A
#
# COMPACT_ATOMS: atom_id res chain seq x y z
N MET A 1 32.22 -34.69 -38.03
CA MET A 1 30.91 -35.37 -38.02
C MET A 1 30.23 -34.95 -36.71
N ALA A 2 29.61 -33.77 -36.65
CA ALA A 2 28.23 -33.46 -37.09
C ALA A 2 27.24 -34.41 -36.38
N ASN A 3 26.58 -34.00 -35.28
CA ASN A 3 25.44 -33.08 -35.15
C ASN A 3 24.12 -33.77 -35.52
N GLU A 4 23.34 -34.22 -34.53
CA GLU A 4 21.90 -34.56 -34.61
C GLU A 4 21.45 -35.24 -33.29
N SER A 5 21.05 -34.49 -32.25
CA SER A 5 20.19 -35.05 -31.18
C SER A 5 19.52 -34.04 -30.24
N THR A 6 19.49 -32.73 -30.56
CA THR A 6 18.98 -31.71 -29.61
C THR A 6 17.86 -30.81 -30.14
N GLU A 7 17.23 -31.13 -31.28
CA GLU A 7 16.10 -30.32 -31.81
C GLU A 7 14.70 -30.92 -31.60
N GLU A 8 14.54 -32.19 -31.21
CA GLU A 8 13.19 -32.78 -31.05
C GLU A 8 12.51 -32.52 -29.69
N ALA A 9 13.23 -32.01 -28.68
CA ALA A 9 12.66 -31.80 -27.34
C ALA A 9 12.00 -30.41 -27.12
N LEU A 10 12.07 -29.51 -28.10
CA LEU A 10 11.60 -28.12 -27.98
C LEU A 10 10.33 -27.81 -28.78
N ALA A 11 9.79 -28.76 -29.56
CA ALA A 11 8.61 -28.55 -30.41
C ALA A 11 7.26 -28.99 -29.79
N VAL A 12 7.26 -29.65 -28.63
CA VAL A 12 6.04 -30.30 -28.07
C VAL A 12 5.30 -29.44 -27.02
N THR A 13 5.81 -28.27 -26.65
CA THR A 13 5.25 -27.48 -25.53
C THR A 13 4.43 -26.24 -25.93
N ASP A 14 4.36 -25.87 -27.21
CA ASP A 14 3.71 -24.60 -27.62
C ASP A 14 2.24 -24.79 -28.10
N ALA A 15 1.90 -25.97 -28.61
CA ALA A 15 0.52 -26.29 -29.04
C ALA A 15 -0.44 -26.48 -27.85
N ASP A 16 0.04 -27.03 -26.72
CA ASP A 16 -0.78 -27.36 -25.55
C ASP A 16 -1.08 -26.12 -24.67
N THR A 17 -0.18 -25.14 -24.66
CA THR A 17 -0.36 -23.83 -23.98
C THR A 17 -1.34 -22.92 -24.73
N GLN A 18 -1.33 -22.91 -26.06
CA GLN A 18 -2.34 -22.18 -26.84
C GLN A 18 -3.75 -22.78 -26.71
N HIS A 19 -3.85 -24.12 -26.65
CA HIS A 19 -5.12 -24.81 -26.42
C HIS A 19 -5.69 -24.55 -25.02
N ARG A 20 -4.84 -24.47 -23.98
CA ARG A 20 -5.26 -24.09 -22.61
C ARG A 20 -5.73 -22.65 -22.50
N ARG A 21 -5.07 -21.69 -23.16
CA ARG A 21 -5.48 -20.27 -23.18
C ARG A 21 -6.83 -20.06 -23.88
N ARG A 22 -7.07 -20.73 -25.02
CA ARG A 22 -8.37 -20.69 -25.71
C ARG A 22 -9.50 -21.36 -24.92
N ARG A 23 -9.20 -22.40 -24.13
CA ARG A 23 -10.19 -23.09 -23.30
C ARG A 23 -10.62 -22.28 -22.07
N PHE A 24 -9.72 -21.47 -21.49
CA PHE A 24 -10.06 -20.57 -20.38
C PHE A 24 -11.04 -19.46 -20.82
N LEU A 25 -10.89 -18.95 -22.04
CA LEU A 25 -11.80 -17.95 -22.62
C LEU A 25 -13.15 -18.54 -23.06
N ARG A 26 -13.23 -19.84 -23.39
CA ARG A 26 -14.50 -20.50 -23.78
C ARG A 26 -15.28 -21.11 -22.61
N ASN A 27 -14.62 -21.53 -21.53
CA ASN A 27 -15.29 -22.24 -20.43
C ASN A 27 -15.83 -21.32 -19.32
N GLY A 28 -15.67 -19.99 -19.42
CA GLY A 28 -16.34 -19.02 -18.53
C GLY A 28 -17.85 -18.88 -18.79
N VAL A 29 -18.36 -19.50 -19.86
CA VAL A 29 -19.78 -19.46 -20.25
C VAL A 29 -20.35 -20.88 -20.27
N THR A 30 -20.51 -21.51 -19.10
CA THR A 30 -21.55 -22.54 -18.87
C THR A 30 -21.58 -22.93 -17.40
N ALA A 31 -22.41 -22.23 -16.62
CA ALA A 31 -22.97 -22.73 -15.38
C ALA A 31 -24.41 -22.21 -15.24
N VAL A 32 -25.25 -22.57 -16.20
CA VAL A 32 -26.72 -22.56 -16.04
C VAL A 32 -27.20 -23.91 -16.52
N THR A 33 -27.22 -24.91 -15.64
CA THR A 33 -27.89 -26.18 -15.90
C THR A 33 -29.37 -26.02 -15.55
N GLY A 34 -30.17 -25.74 -16.58
CA GLY A 34 -31.61 -25.95 -16.59
C GLY A 34 -31.94 -27.36 -17.10
N VAL A 35 -32.95 -27.96 -16.48
CA VAL A 35 -33.54 -29.29 -16.70
C VAL A 35 -34.04 -29.46 -18.15
N LEU A 36 -33.73 -30.59 -18.78
CA LEU A 36 -34.27 -31.01 -20.08
C LEU A 36 -35.57 -31.82 -19.89
N ALA A 37 -36.65 -31.41 -20.55
CA ALA A 37 -37.78 -32.27 -20.87
C ALA A 37 -38.43 -31.87 -22.22
N GLY A 38 -38.31 -32.76 -23.20
CA GLY A 38 -39.38 -33.09 -24.16
C GLY A 38 -39.58 -32.24 -25.42
N GLY A 39 -39.55 -32.91 -26.58
CA GLY A 39 -40.62 -32.72 -27.59
C GLY A 39 -40.24 -32.14 -28.96
N ALA A 40 -40.14 -33.05 -29.93
CA ALA A 40 -40.16 -32.94 -31.39
C ALA A 40 -40.65 -31.64 -32.09
N GLY A 41 -39.85 -31.19 -33.07
CA GLY A 41 -40.25 -31.07 -34.48
C GLY A 41 -41.00 -29.81 -34.95
N VAL A 42 -40.29 -28.86 -35.55
CA VAL A 42 -40.77 -28.04 -36.70
C VAL A 42 -39.57 -27.64 -37.57
N SER A 43 -39.65 -27.97 -38.86
CA SER A 43 -38.73 -27.50 -39.91
C SER A 43 -39.19 -26.15 -40.46
N ALA A 44 -38.22 -25.40 -41.01
CA ALA A 44 -38.33 -24.29 -41.96
C ALA A 44 -38.22 -22.86 -41.40
N ALA A 45 -37.08 -22.24 -41.75
CA ALA A 45 -36.89 -20.88 -42.30
C ALA A 45 -35.64 -20.23 -41.70
N VAL A 46 -34.45 -20.68 -42.13
CA VAL A 46 -33.24 -19.88 -41.94
C VAL A 46 -33.29 -18.76 -42.97
N ALA A 47 -33.84 -17.62 -42.56
CA ALA A 47 -33.63 -16.37 -43.27
C ALA A 47 -32.12 -16.08 -43.25
N GLN A 48 -31.49 -16.13 -44.42
CA GLN A 48 -30.18 -15.51 -44.63
C GLN A 48 -30.38 -13.99 -44.55
N SER A 49 -30.47 -13.45 -43.34
CA SER A 49 -30.10 -12.07 -43.10
C SER A 49 -28.58 -12.02 -43.21
N GLY A 50 -28.10 -11.58 -44.37
CA GLY A 50 -26.70 -11.23 -44.55
C GLY A 50 -26.33 -10.10 -43.61
N SER A 51 -25.94 -10.43 -42.39
CA SER A 51 -25.15 -9.53 -41.57
C SER A 51 -23.72 -9.63 -42.10
N THR A 52 -23.39 -8.72 -43.03
CA THR A 52 -21.99 -8.37 -43.25
C THR A 52 -21.49 -7.61 -42.03
N ALA A 53 -21.33 -8.33 -40.92
CA ALA A 53 -20.37 -7.93 -39.92
C ALA A 53 -19.02 -8.05 -40.61
N LYS A 54 -18.48 -6.93 -41.08
CA LYS A 54 -17.04 -6.82 -41.32
C LYS A 54 -16.39 -7.14 -39.97
N GLU A 55 -15.99 -8.40 -39.78
CA GLU A 55 -14.87 -8.71 -38.92
C GLU A 55 -13.73 -7.86 -39.48
N ALA A 56 -13.42 -6.76 -38.78
CA ALA A 56 -12.15 -6.09 -38.99
C ALA A 56 -11.10 -7.14 -38.63
N ALA A 57 -10.58 -7.84 -39.65
CA ALA A 57 -9.41 -8.68 -39.51
C ALA A 57 -8.34 -7.79 -38.87
N ALA A 58 -7.99 -8.08 -37.62
CA ALA A 58 -6.94 -7.36 -36.93
C ALA A 58 -5.70 -7.41 -37.84
N ASP A 59 -5.23 -6.25 -38.27
CA ASP A 59 -4.02 -6.14 -39.06
C ASP A 59 -2.86 -6.59 -38.19
N ASN A 60 -2.46 -7.86 -38.37
CA ASN A 60 -1.38 -8.49 -37.64
C ASN A 60 0.00 -8.14 -38.26
N THR A 61 0.08 -7.13 -39.13
CA THR A 61 1.36 -6.68 -39.69
C THR A 61 2.06 -5.71 -38.73
N LEU A 62 3.29 -6.08 -38.33
CA LEU A 62 4.14 -5.24 -37.49
C LEU A 62 4.94 -4.29 -38.37
N THR A 63 4.71 -2.98 -38.24
CA THR A 63 5.56 -1.96 -38.87
C THR A 63 6.86 -1.80 -38.08
N VAL A 64 8.00 -1.59 -38.76
CA VAL A 64 9.29 -1.37 -38.08
C VAL A 64 9.30 0.04 -37.47
N PRO A 65 9.31 0.17 -36.14
CA PRO A 65 9.20 1.47 -35.51
C PRO A 65 10.53 2.25 -35.57
N PRO A 66 10.50 3.59 -35.40
CA PRO A 66 11.69 4.43 -35.51
C PRO A 66 12.83 4.04 -34.56
N TRP A 67 12.52 3.60 -33.33
CA TRP A 67 13.51 3.24 -32.32
C TRP A 67 14.30 1.96 -32.64
N THR A 68 13.85 1.14 -33.58
CA THR A 68 14.62 -0.02 -34.07
C THR A 68 15.67 0.39 -35.10
N LYS A 69 15.60 1.62 -35.66
CA LYS A 69 16.44 2.08 -36.77
C LYS A 69 17.73 2.76 -36.33
N GLN A 70 17.91 3.03 -35.04
CA GLN A 70 19.07 3.73 -34.50
C GLN A 70 19.51 3.13 -33.15
N PRO A 71 20.81 3.12 -32.81
CA PRO A 71 21.28 2.76 -31.48
C PRO A 71 20.69 3.67 -30.39
N GLY A 72 20.37 3.07 -29.24
CA GLY A 72 19.94 3.81 -28.05
C GLY A 72 21.10 4.41 -27.25
N ALA A 73 20.79 4.87 -26.03
CA ALA A 73 21.81 5.38 -25.10
C ALA A 73 22.81 4.28 -24.72
N VAL A 74 24.09 4.65 -24.57
CA VAL A 74 25.16 3.72 -24.18
C VAL A 74 25.03 3.27 -22.72
N VAL A 75 25.58 2.08 -22.42
CA VAL A 75 25.65 1.55 -21.05
C VAL A 75 26.37 2.55 -20.14
N GLY A 76 25.84 2.77 -18.94
CA GLY A 76 26.43 3.70 -17.96
C GLY A 76 26.12 5.18 -18.21
N SER A 77 25.38 5.53 -19.26
CA SER A 77 24.92 6.92 -19.51
C SER A 77 24.04 7.49 -18.39
N ARG A 78 23.48 6.62 -17.54
CA ARG A 78 22.74 6.97 -16.32
C ARG A 78 23.21 6.09 -15.16
N PRO A 79 24.27 6.48 -14.43
CA PRO A 79 24.84 5.67 -13.34
C PRO A 79 23.84 5.39 -12.22
N TYR A 80 22.86 6.28 -12.02
CA TYR A 80 21.69 6.04 -11.18
C TYR A 80 20.44 6.23 -12.05
N GLY A 81 19.64 5.18 -12.17
CA GLY A 81 18.48 5.14 -13.06
C GLY A 81 17.34 6.05 -12.60
N THR A 82 16.58 6.56 -13.57
CA THR A 82 15.31 7.27 -13.34
C THR A 82 14.22 6.65 -14.21
N PRO A 83 12.94 6.81 -13.85
CA PRO A 83 11.83 6.35 -14.69
C PRO A 83 11.89 6.89 -16.12
N SER A 84 11.25 6.18 -17.04
CA SER A 84 11.08 6.63 -18.43
C SER A 84 10.37 7.99 -18.46
N GLN A 85 10.67 8.81 -19.48
CA GLN A 85 9.99 10.09 -19.69
C GLN A 85 8.47 9.95 -19.90
N PHE A 86 8.00 8.77 -20.30
CA PHE A 86 6.58 8.46 -20.48
C PHE A 86 5.85 8.21 -19.16
N GLU A 87 6.59 8.05 -18.06
CA GLU A 87 6.07 7.86 -16.69
C GLU A 87 6.18 9.14 -15.85
N ASN A 88 6.33 10.31 -16.49
CA ASN A 88 6.56 11.58 -15.80
C ASN A 88 5.42 12.02 -14.86
N ASN A 89 4.22 11.45 -15.01
CA ASN A 89 3.07 11.71 -14.16
C ASN A 89 2.97 10.77 -12.96
N VAL A 90 3.79 9.71 -12.92
CA VAL A 90 3.86 8.78 -11.79
C VAL A 90 4.76 9.38 -10.72
N ILE A 91 4.19 10.32 -9.96
CA ILE A 91 4.88 11.10 -8.95
C ILE A 91 4.09 11.10 -7.64
N ARG A 92 4.73 11.55 -6.56
CA ARG A 92 4.04 11.80 -5.29
C ARG A 92 2.94 12.86 -5.48
N HIS A 93 1.73 12.58 -5.03
CA HIS A 93 0.61 13.52 -5.12
C HIS A 93 0.66 14.53 -3.96
N LEU A 94 0.72 15.81 -4.31
CA LEU A 94 0.54 16.94 -3.38
C LEU A 94 -0.91 17.42 -3.42
N ARG A 95 -1.56 17.58 -2.26
CA ARG A 95 -2.88 18.24 -2.23
C ARG A 95 -2.68 19.72 -2.53
N LYS A 96 -3.34 20.23 -3.57
CA LYS A 96 -3.24 21.65 -3.98
C LYS A 96 -3.68 22.64 -2.89
N THR A 97 -4.50 22.18 -1.94
CA THR A 97 -4.98 22.96 -0.80
C THR A 97 -4.03 22.97 0.39
N ASP A 98 -3.02 22.09 0.42
CA ASP A 98 -2.07 22.07 1.52
C ASP A 98 -1.25 23.37 1.44
N LYS A 99 -1.29 24.18 2.51
CA LYS A 99 -0.36 25.31 2.64
C LYS A 99 1.05 24.72 2.56
N GLN A 100 1.87 25.18 1.62
CA GLN A 100 3.23 24.68 1.41
C GLN A 100 4.20 25.27 2.44
N TYR A 101 3.89 25.10 3.73
CA TYR A 101 4.80 25.32 4.83
C TYR A 101 5.51 24.00 5.16
N SER A 102 6.54 24.07 6.00
CA SER A 102 7.40 22.93 6.36
C SER A 102 6.67 21.78 7.06
N SER A 103 5.39 21.94 7.45
CA SER A 103 4.53 20.84 7.93
C SER A 103 3.44 20.48 6.91
N SER A 104 3.69 19.43 6.12
CA SER A 104 2.72 18.92 5.14
C SER A 104 2.94 17.44 4.86
N SER A 105 2.23 16.90 3.87
CA SER A 105 2.36 15.52 3.39
C SER A 105 2.21 15.39 1.88
N THR A 106 2.82 14.36 1.31
CA THR A 106 2.55 13.87 -0.04
C THR A 106 1.80 12.54 0.04
N ARG A 107 1.32 12.02 -1.08
CA ARG A 107 0.64 10.72 -1.18
C ARG A 107 1.31 9.85 -2.23
N SER A 108 1.43 8.56 -1.94
CA SER A 108 1.81 7.56 -2.94
C SER A 108 0.78 7.53 -4.07
N PRO A 109 1.19 7.47 -5.36
CA PRO A 109 0.28 7.38 -6.49
C PRO A 109 -0.33 5.97 -6.62
N LEU A 110 -1.12 5.51 -5.64
CA LEU A 110 -1.53 4.11 -5.49
C LEU A 110 -2.14 3.47 -6.75
N GLN A 111 -2.90 4.23 -7.54
CA GLN A 111 -3.53 3.75 -8.77
C GLN A 111 -2.54 3.50 -9.92
N GLU A 112 -1.35 4.09 -9.85
CA GLU A 112 -0.26 3.93 -10.83
C GLU A 112 0.75 2.85 -10.41
N LEU A 113 0.58 2.25 -9.23
CA LEU A 113 1.54 1.30 -8.65
C LEU A 113 1.03 -0.15 -8.71
N ASP A 114 1.93 -1.03 -9.16
CA ASP A 114 1.75 -2.47 -9.13
C ASP A 114 2.42 -3.13 -7.92
N GLY A 115 2.08 -4.40 -7.66
CA GLY A 115 2.67 -5.18 -6.58
C GLY A 115 2.38 -4.61 -5.19
N ILE A 116 3.34 -4.75 -4.28
CA ILE A 116 3.22 -4.35 -2.86
C ILE A 116 4.36 -3.44 -2.37
N ILE A 117 5.43 -3.27 -3.16
CA ILE A 117 6.58 -2.44 -2.80
C ILE A 117 6.43 -1.07 -3.45
N THR A 118 6.44 -0.02 -2.64
CA THR A 118 6.43 1.36 -3.09
C THR A 118 7.86 1.80 -3.41
N PRO A 119 8.16 2.25 -4.64
CA PRO A 119 9.49 2.78 -4.98
C PRO A 119 9.89 3.93 -4.05
N ASN A 120 11.18 4.03 -3.70
CA ASN A 120 11.66 5.02 -2.71
C ASN A 120 11.28 6.46 -3.08
N GLY A 121 11.41 6.83 -4.37
CA GLY A 121 11.01 8.15 -4.89
C GLY A 121 9.50 8.43 -4.87
N LEU A 122 8.67 7.42 -4.62
CA LEU A 122 7.20 7.51 -4.57
C LEU A 122 6.63 7.20 -3.18
N PHE A 123 7.48 6.81 -2.24
CA PHE A 123 7.08 6.60 -0.84
C PHE A 123 6.53 7.91 -0.27
N TYR A 124 5.35 7.88 0.35
CA TYR A 124 4.69 9.11 0.80
C TYR A 124 5.53 9.84 1.85
N GLU A 125 5.32 11.14 1.96
CA GLU A 125 6.02 11.99 2.91
C GLU A 125 5.05 12.58 3.90
N ARG A 126 5.49 12.73 5.15
CA ARG A 126 4.89 13.61 6.15
C ARG A 126 6.01 14.23 6.97
N HIS A 127 6.08 15.55 6.98
CA HIS A 127 7.06 16.33 7.75
C HIS A 127 6.34 17.31 8.67
N HIS A 128 6.93 17.66 9.80
CA HIS A 128 6.40 18.68 10.71
C HIS A 128 7.25 19.97 10.72
N ASN A 129 8.49 19.91 10.23
CA ASN A 129 9.30 21.09 9.98
C ASN A 129 10.34 20.87 8.87
N GLY A 130 9.89 20.34 7.73
CA GLY A 130 10.71 20.14 6.54
C GLY A 130 11.63 18.92 6.64
N ILE A 131 12.60 18.86 5.75
CA ILE A 131 13.60 17.78 5.68
C ILE A 131 14.93 18.38 6.12
N PRO A 132 15.50 17.99 7.27
CA PRO A 132 16.84 18.41 7.67
C PRO A 132 17.89 17.76 6.78
N ASP A 133 18.98 18.48 6.53
CA ASP A 133 20.19 17.94 5.91
C ASP A 133 21.15 17.48 7.02
N ILE A 134 21.32 16.16 7.14
CA ILE A 134 22.06 15.55 8.25
C ILE A 134 23.31 14.85 7.72
N ASN A 135 24.47 15.33 8.14
CA ASN A 135 25.73 14.63 7.92
C ASN A 135 25.76 13.33 8.76
N PRO A 136 25.87 12.14 8.14
CA PRO A 136 25.84 10.87 8.85
C PRO A 136 27.04 10.67 9.80
N VAL A 137 28.15 11.39 9.58
CA VAL A 137 29.35 11.32 10.43
C VAL A 137 29.13 12.09 11.74
N GLU A 138 28.30 13.13 11.71
CA GLU A 138 27.97 13.97 12.88
C GLU A 138 26.75 13.44 13.63
N HIS A 139 25.86 12.71 12.95
CA HIS A 139 24.69 12.09 13.56
C HIS A 139 25.07 11.19 14.74
N ARG A 140 24.31 11.31 15.83
CA ARG A 140 24.41 10.46 17.01
C ARG A 140 23.02 9.99 17.42
N LEU A 141 22.94 8.76 17.89
CA LEU A 141 21.79 8.25 18.64
C LEU A 141 22.17 8.12 20.11
N VAL A 142 21.50 8.86 20.99
CA VAL A 142 21.68 8.77 22.43
C VAL A 142 20.58 7.90 23.05
N VAL A 143 20.97 6.91 23.85
CA VAL A 143 20.09 6.05 24.64
C VAL A 143 20.37 6.31 26.12
N HIS A 144 19.36 6.76 26.87
CA HIS A 144 19.54 7.16 28.28
C HIS A 144 18.23 7.02 29.08
N GLY A 145 18.24 7.44 30.35
CA GLY A 145 17.08 7.39 31.24
C GLY A 145 17.18 6.21 32.20
N LEU A 146 16.12 5.42 32.31
CA LEU A 146 16.05 4.21 33.13
C LEU A 146 16.83 3.04 32.48
N VAL A 147 18.15 3.22 32.37
CA VAL A 147 19.11 2.24 31.88
C VAL A 147 20.35 2.21 32.77
N ASP A 148 21.07 1.09 32.80
CA ASP A 148 22.30 0.93 33.57
C ASP A 148 23.44 1.76 32.97
N ASN A 149 23.52 1.81 31.64
CA ASN A 149 24.55 2.52 30.90
C ASN A 149 23.90 3.47 29.88
N ALA A 150 24.09 4.77 30.05
CA ALA A 150 23.75 5.73 29.01
C ALA A 150 24.77 5.63 27.86
N LEU A 151 24.28 5.43 26.64
CA LEU A 151 25.10 5.15 25.46
C LEU A 151 24.87 6.19 24.37
N SER A 152 25.92 6.46 23.58
CA SER A 152 25.86 7.32 22.39
C SER A 152 26.48 6.57 21.22
N PHE A 153 25.69 6.31 20.19
CA PHE A 153 26.09 5.52 19.02
C PHE A 153 26.29 6.42 17.81
N THR A 154 27.36 6.16 17.05
CA THR A 154 27.46 6.60 15.66
C THR A 154 26.63 5.67 14.76
N LEU A 155 26.35 6.10 13.52
CA LEU A 155 25.72 5.23 12.53
C LEU A 155 26.55 3.96 12.26
N ASN A 156 27.88 4.05 12.31
CA ASN A 156 28.76 2.90 12.13
C ASN A 156 28.65 1.91 13.29
N ASP A 157 28.46 2.38 14.52
CA ASP A 157 28.23 1.50 15.68
C ASP A 157 26.92 0.73 15.52
N ILE A 158 25.83 1.43 15.15
CA ILE A 158 24.53 0.78 14.88
C ILE A 158 24.67 -0.30 13.81
N ARG A 159 25.38 -0.01 12.72
CA ARG A 159 25.53 -0.96 11.59
C ARG A 159 26.41 -2.18 11.89
N ARG A 160 27.07 -2.24 13.06
CA ARG A 160 27.85 -3.40 13.50
C ARG A 160 27.01 -4.44 14.24
N PHE A 161 25.83 -4.07 14.74
CA PHE A 161 24.90 -5.03 15.35
C PHE A 161 24.28 -5.95 14.28
N PRO A 162 23.77 -7.14 14.69
CA PRO A 162 23.06 -8.03 13.77
C PRO A 162 21.93 -7.32 13.04
N SER A 163 21.99 -7.31 11.70
CA SER A 163 20.97 -6.67 10.89
C SER A 163 19.74 -7.56 10.74
N HIS A 164 18.58 -6.93 10.63
CA HIS A 164 17.31 -7.56 10.30
C HIS A 164 16.70 -6.84 9.11
N THR A 165 16.10 -7.60 8.20
CA THR A 165 15.44 -7.08 6.99
C THR A 165 14.05 -7.66 6.88
N GLN A 166 13.03 -6.81 6.73
CA GLN A 166 11.64 -7.25 6.62
C GLN A 166 10.78 -6.25 5.86
N ILE A 167 9.75 -6.76 5.17
CA ILE A 167 8.78 -5.94 4.44
C ILE A 167 7.65 -5.51 5.38
N TYR A 168 7.45 -4.21 5.51
CA TYR A 168 6.38 -3.63 6.33
C TYR A 168 5.74 -2.42 5.64
N PHE A 169 4.43 -2.24 5.88
CA PHE A 169 3.76 -0.99 5.53
C PHE A 169 4.04 0.09 6.58
N LEU A 170 3.94 1.34 6.15
CA LEU A 170 3.87 2.52 6.98
C LEU A 170 2.62 3.30 6.55
N GLU A 171 1.71 3.59 7.48
CA GLU A 171 0.49 4.36 7.21
C GLU A 171 0.40 5.55 8.16
N CYS A 172 0.05 6.72 7.64
CA CYS A 172 -0.30 7.86 8.47
C CYS A 172 -1.67 7.64 9.10
N SER A 173 -1.84 7.95 10.38
CA SER A 173 -3.14 7.81 11.02
C SER A 173 -4.23 8.72 10.43
N GLY A 174 -3.87 9.79 9.71
CA GLY A 174 -4.81 10.62 8.93
C GLY A 174 -5.22 10.07 7.56
N ASN A 175 -5.07 8.76 7.32
CA ASN A 175 -5.39 8.11 6.05
C ASN A 175 -6.76 7.40 6.13
N PRO A 176 -7.79 7.81 5.36
CA PRO A 176 -8.09 9.21 5.13
C PRO A 176 -8.51 9.92 6.43
N GLY A 177 -8.86 11.21 6.34
CA GLY A 177 -9.72 11.84 7.36
C GLY A 177 -11.19 11.45 7.15
N TYR A 178 -12.10 12.03 7.94
CA TYR A 178 -13.55 11.75 7.85
C TYR A 178 -14.32 12.71 6.94
N THR A 179 -13.76 13.90 6.66
CA THR A 179 -14.52 15.03 6.07
C THR A 179 -14.27 15.29 4.59
N VAL A 180 -13.20 14.71 4.02
CA VAL A 180 -12.81 14.97 2.62
C VAL A 180 -12.58 13.64 1.91
N TYR A 181 -13.35 13.42 0.85
CA TYR A 181 -13.23 12.27 -0.02
C TYR A 181 -12.27 12.57 -1.18
N GLY A 182 -11.19 11.81 -1.30
CA GLY A 182 -10.21 11.99 -2.36
C GLY A 182 -10.75 11.56 -3.73
N LYS A 183 -10.38 12.29 -4.79
CA LYS A 183 -10.87 12.02 -6.15
C LYS A 183 -10.19 10.84 -6.82
N THR A 184 -9.02 10.43 -6.33
CA THR A 184 -8.23 9.30 -6.82
C THR A 184 -7.85 8.36 -5.66
N ALA A 185 -7.35 7.16 -5.95
CA ALA A 185 -6.86 6.27 -4.89
C ALA A 185 -5.72 6.92 -4.07
N ALA A 186 -4.81 7.65 -4.71
CA ALA A 186 -3.78 8.43 -4.05
C ALA A 186 -4.34 9.50 -3.10
N GLU A 187 -5.33 10.28 -3.55
CA GLU A 187 -5.93 11.33 -2.71
C GLU A 187 -6.73 10.75 -1.53
N ALA A 188 -7.42 9.64 -1.77
CA ALA A 188 -8.30 8.99 -0.80
C ALA A 188 -7.50 8.22 0.25
N ASN A 189 -6.50 7.42 -0.14
CA ASN A 189 -5.80 6.52 0.78
C ASN A 189 -4.27 6.46 0.59
N GLY A 190 -3.68 7.40 -0.16
CA GLY A 190 -2.25 7.37 -0.50
C GLY A 190 -1.28 7.79 0.60
N LEU A 191 -1.74 8.05 1.84
CA LEU A 191 -0.83 8.19 3.01
C LEU A 191 -0.42 6.82 3.56
N VAL A 192 -0.11 5.90 2.66
CA VAL A 192 0.39 4.56 2.93
C VAL A 192 1.45 4.21 1.88
N SER A 193 2.48 3.52 2.32
CA SER A 193 3.51 2.92 1.46
C SER A 193 4.02 1.64 2.12
N CYS A 194 4.71 0.80 1.37
CA CYS A 194 5.33 -0.41 1.89
C CYS A 194 6.69 -0.64 1.26
N ALA A 195 7.65 -1.03 2.08
CA ALA A 195 9.03 -1.20 1.68
C ALA A 195 9.65 -2.36 2.43
N GLU A 196 10.73 -2.89 1.85
CA GLU A 196 11.68 -3.68 2.60
C GLU A 196 12.54 -2.74 3.46
N TRP A 197 12.60 -2.98 4.76
CA TRP A 197 13.35 -2.16 5.71
C TRP A 197 14.50 -2.96 6.28
N THR A 198 15.70 -2.40 6.26
CA THR A 198 16.90 -3.01 6.85
C THR A 198 17.45 -2.14 7.97
N GLY A 199 17.68 -2.77 9.12
CA GLY A 199 18.06 -2.10 10.35
C GLY A 199 18.55 -3.05 11.43
N VAL A 200 18.50 -2.60 12.67
CA VAL A 200 18.78 -3.40 13.88
C VAL A 200 17.51 -3.45 14.73
N PRO A 201 17.10 -4.61 15.28
CA PRO A 201 16.03 -4.66 16.26
C PRO A 201 16.32 -3.73 17.45
N LEU A 202 15.35 -2.88 17.84
CA LEU A 202 15.52 -1.93 18.93
C LEU A 202 15.83 -2.64 20.26
N LYS A 203 15.25 -3.83 20.47
CA LYS A 203 15.58 -4.73 21.58
C LYS A 203 17.08 -4.92 21.78
N THR A 204 17.85 -5.11 20.70
CA THR A 204 19.30 -5.32 20.78
C THR A 204 20.00 -4.12 21.40
N ILE A 205 19.59 -2.90 21.00
CA ILE A 205 20.17 -1.65 21.48
C ILE A 205 19.77 -1.37 22.94
N LEU A 206 18.51 -1.63 23.29
CA LEU A 206 18.02 -1.47 24.67
C LEU A 206 18.68 -2.46 25.64
N ASN A 207 18.92 -3.70 25.19
CA ASN A 207 19.63 -4.70 25.97
C ASN A 207 21.09 -4.30 26.22
N GLU A 208 21.77 -3.72 25.22
CA GLU A 208 23.14 -3.20 25.37
C GLU A 208 23.21 -2.08 26.41
N ALA A 209 22.21 -1.20 26.46
CA ALA A 209 22.12 -0.14 27.47
C ALA A 209 21.85 -0.68 28.89
N GLY A 210 21.28 -1.89 29.00
CA GLY A 210 20.82 -2.49 30.26
C GLY A 210 19.54 -1.82 30.76
N LEU A 211 18.37 -2.44 30.57
CA LEU A 211 17.09 -1.86 30.98
C LEU A 211 16.87 -1.98 32.49
N ASN A 212 16.50 -0.88 33.14
CA ASN A 212 16.06 -0.90 34.53
C ASN A 212 14.69 -1.62 34.64
N PRO A 213 14.44 -2.42 35.70
CA PRO A 213 13.16 -3.11 35.91
C PRO A 213 11.92 -2.21 35.99
N GLU A 214 12.07 -0.93 36.32
CA GLU A 214 10.97 0.04 36.39
C GLU A 214 10.61 0.64 35.01
N ALA A 215 11.41 0.36 33.98
CA ALA A 215 11.18 0.85 32.63
C ALA A 215 9.86 0.31 32.03
N LYS A 216 9.05 1.22 31.50
CA LYS A 216 7.75 0.91 30.87
C LYS A 216 7.57 1.56 29.49
N TRP A 217 8.32 2.63 29.22
CA TRP A 217 8.20 3.45 28.02
C TRP A 217 9.56 3.80 27.44
N VAL A 218 9.58 4.04 26.14
CA VAL A 218 10.71 4.65 25.42
C VAL A 218 10.20 5.90 24.71
N ILE A 219 10.79 7.04 25.03
CA ILE A 219 10.49 8.33 24.41
C ILE A 219 11.48 8.55 23.29
N ALA A 220 11.00 8.51 22.04
CA ALA A 220 11.81 8.71 20.84
C ALA A 220 11.70 10.14 20.33
N GLU A 221 12.82 10.76 19.95
CA GLU A 221 12.89 12.15 19.45
C GLU A 221 13.70 12.23 18.15
N GLY A 222 13.17 12.99 17.18
CA GLY A 222 13.81 13.30 15.91
C GLY A 222 14.70 14.55 15.95
N ALA A 223 15.67 14.62 15.04
CA ALA A 223 16.64 15.72 14.91
C ALA A 223 16.15 16.91 14.07
N ASP A 224 14.93 16.85 13.54
CA ASP A 224 14.37 17.96 12.78
C ASP A 224 13.94 19.12 13.69
N GLY A 225 13.71 20.29 13.09
CA GLY A 225 13.30 21.47 13.82
C GLY A 225 11.91 21.37 14.48
N ALA A 226 11.15 20.29 14.26
CA ALA A 226 9.92 20.03 15.01
C ALA A 226 10.19 19.32 16.34
N GLY A 227 11.35 18.67 16.49
CA GLY A 227 11.64 17.79 17.63
C GLY A 227 10.58 16.71 17.80
N MET A 228 10.14 16.07 16.70
CA MET A 228 9.03 15.11 16.73
C MET A 228 9.28 14.07 17.81
N THR A 229 8.42 14.04 18.84
CA THR A 229 8.63 13.24 20.06
C THR A 229 7.41 12.36 20.32
N ARG A 230 7.64 11.06 20.54
CA ARG A 230 6.57 10.08 20.81
C ARG A 230 6.97 9.10 21.90
N SER A 231 6.02 8.76 22.75
CA SER A 231 6.11 7.72 23.78
C SER A 231 5.69 6.37 23.20
N ILE A 232 6.53 5.36 23.42
CA ILE A 232 6.32 4.01 22.88
C ILE A 232 6.33 3.03 24.04
N PRO A 233 5.33 2.14 24.16
CA PRO A 233 5.36 1.09 25.17
C PRO A 233 6.62 0.24 25.03
N LEU A 234 7.29 -0.07 26.15
CA LEU A 234 8.51 -0.85 26.14
C LEU A 234 8.28 -2.24 25.50
N GLU A 235 7.11 -2.85 25.72
CA GLU A 235 6.73 -4.12 25.09
C GLU A 235 6.86 -4.05 23.56
N LYS A 236 6.35 -2.98 22.93
CA LYS A 236 6.48 -2.78 21.50
C LYS A 236 7.95 -2.62 21.06
N CYS A 237 8.76 -1.97 21.88
CA CYS A 237 10.19 -1.79 21.60
C CYS A 237 10.97 -3.13 21.65
N LEU A 238 10.52 -4.06 22.49
CA LEU A 238 11.14 -5.36 22.70
C LEU A 238 10.59 -6.47 21.77
N ASP A 239 9.47 -6.23 21.10
CA ASP A 239 8.86 -7.13 20.11
C ASP A 239 9.52 -6.98 18.73
N ASP A 240 9.10 -5.98 17.95
CA ASP A 240 9.42 -5.88 16.52
C ASP A 240 9.87 -4.47 16.07
N ALA A 241 10.09 -3.55 17.01
CA ALA A 241 10.63 -2.22 16.69
C ALA A 241 12.05 -2.31 16.11
N MET A 242 12.37 -1.43 15.16
CA MET A 242 13.67 -1.42 14.47
C MET A 242 14.27 -0.03 14.35
N LEU A 243 15.59 0.05 14.50
CA LEU A 243 16.41 1.17 14.05
C LEU A 243 16.84 0.95 12.60
N VAL A 244 16.24 1.67 11.68
CA VAL A 244 16.36 1.44 10.24
C VAL A 244 17.31 2.46 9.63
N TYR A 245 18.23 1.97 8.79
CA TYR A 245 19.19 2.77 8.02
C TYR A 245 19.13 2.49 6.51
N SER A 246 18.28 1.58 6.06
CA SER A 246 18.10 1.25 4.64
C SER A 246 16.65 0.86 4.30
N GLN A 247 16.23 1.20 3.09
CA GLN A 247 14.88 1.04 2.55
C GLN A 247 14.97 0.59 1.09
N ASN A 248 14.31 -0.52 0.75
CA ASN A 248 14.32 -1.15 -0.57
C ASN A 248 15.75 -1.35 -1.12
N GLY A 249 16.64 -1.92 -0.30
CA GLY A 249 18.01 -2.26 -0.69
C GLY A 249 19.03 -1.09 -0.70
N GLU A 250 18.60 0.17 -0.53
CA GLU A 250 19.51 1.32 -0.47
C GLU A 250 19.38 2.11 0.83
N ARG A 251 20.26 3.10 1.06
CA ARG A 251 20.13 3.99 2.24
C ARG A 251 18.81 4.73 2.20
N LEU A 252 18.31 5.10 3.38
CA LEU A 252 17.14 5.95 3.51
C LEU A 252 17.29 7.20 2.65
N ARG A 253 16.20 7.65 2.03
CA ARG A 253 16.15 8.98 1.42
C ARG A 253 16.09 10.05 2.53
N PRO A 254 16.60 11.28 2.30
CA PRO A 254 16.50 12.37 3.27
C PRO A 254 15.09 12.54 3.84
N GLU A 255 14.07 12.55 2.97
CA GLU A 255 12.66 12.69 3.35
C GLU A 255 12.10 11.51 4.14
N GLN A 256 12.76 10.35 4.08
CA GLN A 256 12.39 9.12 4.80
C GLN A 256 13.18 8.89 6.09
N GLY A 257 13.98 9.88 6.51
CA GLY A 257 14.66 9.87 7.80
C GLY A 257 16.14 9.52 7.76
N TYR A 258 16.82 9.74 6.63
CA TYR A 258 18.28 9.56 6.56
C TYR A 258 19.01 10.38 7.65
N PRO A 259 20.00 9.81 8.37
CA PRO A 259 20.58 8.49 8.14
C PRO A 259 19.91 7.35 8.92
N LEU A 260 19.08 7.67 9.91
CA LEU A 260 18.51 6.70 10.84
C LEU A 260 17.07 7.08 11.22
N ARG A 261 16.16 6.11 11.16
CA ARG A 261 14.80 6.26 11.67
C ARG A 261 14.43 5.13 12.62
N LEU A 262 13.46 5.38 13.47
CA LEU A 262 12.68 4.34 14.13
C LEU A 262 11.60 3.82 13.16
N LEU A 263 11.35 2.52 13.20
CA LEU A 263 10.22 1.87 12.55
C LEU A 263 9.47 1.02 13.58
N LEU A 264 8.15 1.22 13.67
CA LEU A 264 7.25 0.46 14.54
C LEU A 264 6.20 -0.26 13.67
N PRO A 265 6.42 -1.53 13.28
CA PRO A 265 5.54 -2.22 12.35
C PRO A 265 4.08 -2.27 12.83
N GLY A 266 3.14 -1.85 11.98
CA GLY A 266 1.72 -1.85 12.28
C GLY A 266 1.21 -0.74 13.20
N TYR A 267 2.10 0.09 13.75
CA TYR A 267 1.71 1.31 14.47
C TYR A 267 1.58 2.50 13.51
N GLU A 268 0.86 3.54 13.94
CA GLU A 268 0.68 4.77 13.18
C GLU A 268 2.02 5.45 12.85
N GLY A 269 2.15 5.90 11.60
CA GLY A 269 3.42 6.32 11.02
C GLY A 269 4.10 7.50 11.71
N ASN A 270 3.36 8.31 12.48
CA ASN A 270 3.95 9.40 13.26
C ASN A 270 4.90 8.89 14.37
N MET A 271 4.73 7.64 14.83
CA MET A 271 5.59 7.01 15.84
C MET A 271 6.89 6.43 15.30
N SER A 272 6.94 6.20 13.98
CA SER A 272 8.16 5.77 13.30
C SER A 272 9.04 7.00 13.06
N ILE A 273 9.61 7.53 14.15
CA ILE A 273 10.37 8.79 14.20
C ILE A 273 11.51 8.81 13.19
N LYS A 274 11.51 9.82 12.32
CA LYS A 274 12.57 10.07 11.34
C LYS A 274 13.70 10.87 11.96
N TRP A 275 14.89 10.77 11.38
CA TRP A 275 16.07 11.51 11.83
C TRP A 275 16.35 11.28 13.32
N LEU A 276 16.17 10.03 13.77
CA LEU A 276 16.12 9.66 15.18
C LEU A 276 17.45 10.01 15.86
N ARG A 277 17.40 10.80 16.94
CA ARG A 277 18.59 11.22 17.69
C ARG A 277 18.59 10.78 19.14
N ARG A 278 17.43 10.46 19.72
CA ARG A 278 17.33 10.16 21.15
C ARG A 278 16.26 9.11 21.44
N LEU A 279 16.59 8.22 22.38
CA LEU A 279 15.71 7.26 23.01
C LEU A 279 15.89 7.39 24.52
N GLN A 280 14.87 7.90 25.22
CA GLN A 280 14.86 7.97 26.67
C GLN A 280 13.96 6.87 27.22
N VAL A 281 14.53 5.95 27.98
CA VAL A 281 13.79 4.94 28.72
C VAL A 281 13.19 5.58 29.97
N ALA A 282 11.89 5.38 30.19
CA ALA A 282 11.12 6.02 31.25
C ALA A 282 10.08 5.05 31.84
N ASP A 283 9.54 5.39 33.00
CA ASP A 283 8.45 4.68 33.69
C ASP A 283 7.07 5.18 33.25
N GLN A 284 6.99 6.36 32.63
CA GLN A 284 5.77 7.01 32.16
C GLN A 284 5.94 7.58 30.74
N PRO A 285 4.84 7.75 29.97
CA PRO A 285 4.88 8.50 28.73
C PRO A 285 5.11 9.99 28.99
N VAL A 286 5.66 10.70 28.00
CA VAL A 286 5.99 12.12 28.12
C VAL A 286 4.79 13.04 27.89
N HIS A 287 3.72 12.53 27.27
CA HIS A 287 2.55 13.31 26.87
C HIS A 287 2.93 14.54 26.01
N SER A 288 3.73 14.29 24.97
CA SER A 288 4.16 15.32 24.03
C SER A 288 2.97 15.96 23.29
N ARG A 289 3.19 17.09 22.60
CA ARG A 289 2.20 17.73 21.71
C ARG A 289 1.63 16.74 20.69
N GLU A 290 2.44 15.80 20.21
CA GLU A 290 2.11 14.82 19.16
C GLU A 290 1.48 13.53 19.70
N GLU A 291 1.06 13.51 20.96
CA GLU A 291 0.26 12.44 21.56
C GLU A 291 -0.77 12.96 22.58
N THR A 292 -1.02 14.28 22.54
CA THR A 292 -2.05 14.97 23.34
C THR A 292 -2.88 15.90 22.46
N SER A 293 -2.28 16.97 21.93
CA SER A 293 -2.94 17.93 21.03
C SER A 293 -3.19 17.35 19.63
N LYS A 294 -2.29 16.49 19.17
CA LYS A 294 -2.39 15.75 17.91
C LYS A 294 -2.39 14.26 18.19
N TYR A 295 -2.84 13.50 17.20
CA TYR A 295 -2.92 12.04 17.26
C TYR A 295 -3.70 11.52 18.48
N THR A 296 -4.71 12.28 18.88
CA THR A 296 -5.76 11.90 19.81
C THR A 296 -7.10 12.00 19.09
N ASP A 297 -8.00 11.06 19.38
CA ASP A 297 -9.26 10.91 18.65
C ASP A 297 -10.43 11.41 19.50
N ILE A 298 -11.02 12.55 19.10
CA ILE A 298 -12.19 13.12 19.77
C ILE A 298 -13.42 12.23 19.51
N LEU A 299 -14.10 11.86 20.59
CA LEU A 299 -15.32 11.06 20.62
C LEU A 299 -16.58 11.93 20.74
N PRO A 300 -17.78 11.36 20.48
CA PRO A 300 -19.04 12.11 20.57
C PRO A 300 -19.34 12.72 21.95
N ASP A 301 -18.84 12.12 23.03
CA ASP A 301 -19.02 12.60 24.40
C ASP A 301 -18.05 13.73 24.79
N GLY A 302 -17.22 14.19 23.85
CA GLY A 302 -16.23 15.25 24.06
C GLY A 302 -14.92 14.77 24.68
N LYS A 303 -14.78 13.48 25.01
CA LYS A 303 -13.49 12.90 25.44
C LYS A 303 -12.61 12.59 24.24
N ALA A 304 -11.31 12.46 24.48
CA ALA A 304 -10.36 12.02 23.47
C ALA A 304 -9.81 10.63 23.83
N ARG A 305 -9.67 9.75 22.83
CA ARG A 305 -8.82 8.55 22.97
C ARG A 305 -7.38 8.95 22.69
N GLU A 306 -6.51 8.70 23.65
CA GLU A 306 -5.07 8.76 23.46
C GLU A 306 -4.52 7.37 23.13
N PHE A 307 -3.27 7.34 22.65
CA PHE A 307 -2.54 6.09 22.43
C PHE A 307 -3.24 5.07 21.53
N THR A 308 -3.98 5.56 20.53
CA THR A 308 -4.53 4.75 19.43
C THR A 308 -3.41 4.38 18.46
N PHE A 309 -2.54 3.46 18.89
CA PHE A 309 -1.30 3.20 18.18
C PHE A 309 -1.47 2.35 16.92
N VAL A 310 -2.29 1.30 16.98
CA VAL A 310 -2.36 0.29 15.92
C VAL A 310 -3.20 0.79 14.75
N MET A 311 -2.67 0.69 13.53
CA MET A 311 -3.44 0.87 12.30
C MET A 311 -4.30 -0.38 12.05
N GLU A 312 -5.63 -0.27 12.15
CA GLU A 312 -6.51 -1.43 11.96
C GLU A 312 -6.55 -1.92 10.50
N VAL A 313 -7.16 -3.10 10.27
CA VAL A 313 -7.28 -3.66 8.93
C VAL A 313 -8.01 -2.72 7.98
N LYS A 314 -7.49 -2.63 6.76
CA LYS A 314 -7.97 -1.72 5.74
C LYS A 314 -7.69 -2.23 4.34
N SER A 315 -8.49 -1.77 3.38
CA SER A 315 -8.28 -2.03 1.96
C SER A 315 -8.77 -0.88 1.09
N ILE A 316 -8.24 -0.84 -0.14
CA ILE A 316 -8.69 0.04 -1.21
C ILE A 316 -8.51 -0.65 -2.57
N ILE A 317 -9.51 -0.50 -3.44
CA ILE A 317 -9.40 -0.79 -4.88
C ILE A 317 -8.58 0.33 -5.53
N THR A 318 -7.45 -0.03 -6.15
CA THR A 318 -6.56 0.92 -6.85
C THR A 318 -6.87 0.99 -8.34
N SER A 319 -7.51 -0.03 -8.90
CA SER A 319 -8.04 0.00 -10.27
C SER A 319 -9.24 -0.94 -10.40
N PRO A 320 -10.38 -0.50 -10.97
CA PRO A 320 -10.66 0.90 -11.31
C PRO A 320 -10.85 1.77 -10.06
N SER A 321 -10.26 2.97 -10.08
CA SER A 321 -10.39 3.97 -9.02
C SER A 321 -10.59 5.37 -9.61
N GLY A 322 -10.98 6.33 -8.77
CA GLY A 322 -11.39 7.64 -9.22
C GLY A 322 -10.34 8.36 -10.10
N GLY A 323 -10.81 9.04 -11.13
CA GLY A 323 -9.97 9.68 -12.14
C GLY A 323 -9.59 8.77 -13.32
N GLN A 324 -9.81 7.46 -13.20
CA GLN A 324 -9.63 6.52 -14.31
C GLN A 324 -10.91 6.43 -15.16
N GLN A 325 -10.74 5.90 -16.37
CA GLN A 325 -11.79 5.52 -17.30
C GLN A 325 -11.57 4.06 -17.67
N ILE A 326 -12.56 3.20 -17.42
CA ILE A 326 -12.49 1.82 -17.93
C ILE A 326 -13.08 1.71 -19.34
N GLY A 327 -12.60 0.74 -20.11
CA GLY A 327 -13.14 0.43 -21.43
C GLY A 327 -14.58 -0.06 -21.38
N GLY A 328 -15.17 -0.31 -22.55
CA GLY A 328 -16.57 -0.77 -22.66
C GLY A 328 -16.86 -2.08 -21.92
N LYS A 329 -18.12 -2.52 -21.99
CA LYS A 329 -18.60 -3.77 -21.37
C LYS A 329 -17.67 -4.95 -21.62
N GLY A 330 -17.65 -5.88 -20.67
CA GLY A 330 -16.90 -7.12 -20.74
C GLY A 330 -15.98 -7.31 -19.55
N PHE A 331 -14.92 -8.08 -19.76
CA PHE A 331 -13.96 -8.41 -18.72
C PHE A 331 -13.13 -7.21 -18.27
N HIS A 332 -13.11 -6.97 -16.96
CA HIS A 332 -12.23 -6.04 -16.26
C HIS A 332 -11.65 -6.71 -15.01
N GLU A 333 -10.39 -6.41 -14.69
CA GLU A 333 -9.81 -6.83 -13.41
C GLU A 333 -9.99 -5.72 -12.37
N ILE A 334 -10.65 -6.04 -11.26
CA ILE A 334 -10.63 -5.21 -10.06
C ILE A 334 -9.39 -5.61 -9.26
N ARG A 335 -8.50 -4.66 -8.99
CA ARG A 335 -7.30 -4.86 -8.18
C ARG A 335 -7.12 -3.79 -7.13
N GLY A 336 -6.50 -4.16 -6.03
CA GLY A 336 -6.25 -3.24 -4.93
C GLY A 336 -5.26 -3.76 -3.92
N ILE A 337 -5.12 -3.04 -2.81
CA ILE A 337 -4.23 -3.39 -1.71
C ILE A 337 -5.01 -3.45 -0.40
N ALA A 338 -4.61 -4.37 0.48
CA ALA A 338 -5.12 -4.54 1.82
C ALA A 338 -3.97 -4.70 2.82
N TRP A 339 -4.15 -4.26 4.06
CA TRP A 339 -3.13 -4.35 5.12
C TRP A 339 -3.77 -4.32 6.50
N SER A 340 -3.05 -4.78 7.53
CA SER A 340 -3.45 -4.67 8.93
C SER A 340 -2.23 -4.53 9.82
N GLY A 341 -2.26 -3.58 10.75
CA GLY A 341 -1.22 -3.43 11.78
C GLY A 341 -1.22 -4.56 12.82
N LYS A 342 -2.27 -5.38 12.85
CA LYS A 342 -2.37 -6.54 13.75
C LYS A 342 -1.86 -7.84 13.15
N GLY A 343 -1.50 -7.88 11.86
CA GLY A 343 -1.09 -9.15 11.28
C GLY A 343 -1.18 -9.28 9.76
N ARG A 344 -1.39 -10.52 9.31
CA ARG A 344 -1.67 -10.87 7.91
C ARG A 344 -3.12 -10.58 7.53
N ILE A 345 -3.33 -10.26 6.26
CA ILE A 345 -4.64 -10.30 5.62
C ILE A 345 -5.03 -11.76 5.35
N THR A 346 -6.19 -12.19 5.81
CA THR A 346 -6.67 -13.57 5.57
C THR A 346 -7.66 -13.62 4.42
N LYS A 347 -8.41 -12.54 4.19
CA LYS A 347 -9.42 -12.46 3.12
C LYS A 347 -9.63 -11.02 2.69
N VAL A 348 -9.91 -10.83 1.41
CA VAL A 348 -10.51 -9.61 0.87
C VAL A 348 -11.77 -10.00 0.13
N GLU A 349 -12.83 -9.25 0.34
CA GLU A 349 -14.11 -9.39 -0.36
C GLU A 349 -14.38 -8.16 -1.22
N ILE A 350 -15.02 -8.38 -2.36
CA ILE A 350 -15.43 -7.36 -3.32
C ILE A 350 -16.93 -7.37 -3.44
N SER A 351 -17.52 -6.19 -3.38
CA SER A 351 -18.91 -5.96 -3.78
C SER A 351 -18.93 -5.17 -5.09
N VAL A 352 -19.89 -5.51 -5.94
CA VAL A 352 -20.22 -4.82 -7.19
C VAL A 352 -21.69 -4.41 -7.21
N ASP A 353 -22.28 -4.19 -6.03
CA ASP A 353 -23.69 -3.86 -5.82
C ASP A 353 -23.89 -2.96 -4.59
N GLU A 354 -22.92 -2.08 -4.33
CA GLU A 354 -22.96 -1.10 -3.23
C GLU A 354 -23.01 -1.76 -1.83
N GLY A 355 -22.34 -2.88 -1.67
CA GLY A 355 -22.16 -3.57 -0.39
C GLY A 355 -23.26 -4.55 -0.02
N LYS A 356 -24.22 -4.82 -0.92
CA LYS A 356 -25.33 -5.75 -0.68
C LYS A 356 -24.87 -7.21 -0.70
N THR A 357 -23.99 -7.58 -1.62
CA THR A 357 -23.38 -8.91 -1.70
C THR A 357 -21.86 -8.82 -1.83
N TRP A 358 -21.17 -9.85 -1.34
CA TRP A 358 -19.71 -9.89 -1.21
C TRP A 358 -19.15 -11.18 -1.79
N GLN A 359 -18.13 -11.06 -2.62
CA GLN A 359 -17.44 -12.18 -3.26
C GLN A 359 -15.95 -12.17 -2.90
N PRO A 360 -15.33 -13.33 -2.66
CA PRO A 360 -13.91 -13.38 -2.30
C PRO A 360 -13.02 -12.95 -3.49
N ALA A 361 -12.07 -12.05 -3.23
CA ALA A 361 -10.97 -11.77 -4.14
C ALA A 361 -9.82 -12.76 -3.95
N ARG A 362 -9.02 -12.96 -5.00
CA ARG A 362 -7.78 -13.71 -4.93
C ARG A 362 -6.68 -12.84 -4.33
N LEU A 363 -6.10 -13.26 -3.21
CA LEU A 363 -4.87 -12.66 -2.68
C LEU A 363 -3.68 -13.11 -3.53
N GLN A 364 -2.81 -12.17 -3.91
CA GLN A 364 -1.56 -12.49 -4.59
C GLN A 364 -0.48 -12.74 -3.55
N MET A 365 0.16 -13.92 -3.63
CA MET A 365 1.21 -14.34 -2.71
C MET A 365 2.55 -13.63 -2.99
N PRO A 366 3.40 -13.45 -1.96
CA PRO A 366 3.20 -13.81 -0.56
C PRO A 366 2.29 -12.85 0.20
N VAL A 367 1.57 -13.37 1.20
CA VAL A 367 0.82 -12.57 2.19
C VAL A 367 1.67 -12.47 3.45
N LEU A 368 2.19 -11.28 3.74
CA LEU A 368 3.10 -11.02 4.85
C LEU A 368 2.38 -10.30 6.00
N SER A 369 2.83 -10.53 7.23
CA SER A 369 2.29 -9.86 8.41
C SER A 369 2.70 -8.39 8.41
N LYS A 370 1.74 -7.48 8.65
CA LYS A 370 2.00 -6.03 8.73
C LYS A 370 2.62 -5.44 7.44
N ALA A 371 2.27 -6.00 6.27
CA ALA A 371 2.66 -5.50 4.95
C ALA A 371 1.43 -5.26 4.06
N LEU A 372 1.62 -4.53 2.94
CA LEU A 372 0.59 -4.47 1.90
C LEU A 372 0.42 -5.85 1.24
N THR A 373 -0.82 -6.23 1.02
CA THR A 373 -1.24 -7.45 0.32
C THR A 373 -2.03 -7.06 -0.92
N ARG A 374 -1.60 -7.51 -2.09
CA ARG A 374 -2.30 -7.28 -3.36
C ARG A 374 -3.47 -8.27 -3.48
N PHE A 375 -4.65 -7.77 -3.86
CA PHE A 375 -5.81 -8.59 -4.19
C PHE A 375 -6.31 -8.31 -5.61
N LEU A 376 -6.91 -9.33 -6.22
CA LEU A 376 -7.38 -9.35 -7.60
C LEU A 376 -8.75 -10.02 -7.70
N PHE A 377 -9.64 -9.47 -8.51
CA PHE A 377 -10.98 -9.99 -8.73
C PHE A 377 -11.36 -9.84 -10.21
N ALA A 378 -11.62 -10.97 -10.85
CA ALA A 378 -12.09 -11.03 -12.23
C ALA A 378 -13.56 -10.62 -12.29
N TRP A 379 -13.88 -9.60 -13.09
CA TRP A 379 -15.21 -9.03 -13.12
C TRP A 379 -15.71 -8.84 -14.55
N GLU A 380 -16.89 -9.37 -14.86
CA GLU A 380 -17.58 -9.13 -16.12
C GLU A 380 -18.53 -7.94 -15.94
N TRP A 381 -18.13 -6.76 -16.40
CA TRP A 381 -18.95 -5.56 -16.30
C TRP A 381 -19.97 -5.52 -17.44
N ASN A 382 -21.25 -5.39 -17.09
CA ASN A 382 -22.35 -5.31 -18.06
C ASN A 382 -22.50 -3.93 -18.72
N GLY A 383 -21.76 -2.91 -18.29
CA GLY A 383 -21.85 -1.53 -18.77
C GLY A 383 -22.84 -0.65 -17.99
N GLU A 384 -23.57 -1.22 -17.02
CA GLU A 384 -24.49 -0.44 -16.19
C GLU A 384 -23.75 0.28 -15.07
N PRO A 385 -24.24 1.47 -14.63
CA PRO A 385 -23.65 2.16 -13.50
C PRO A 385 -23.60 1.29 -12.25
N VAL A 386 -22.46 1.31 -11.56
CA VAL A 386 -22.22 0.41 -10.42
C VAL A 386 -21.36 1.09 -9.37
N VAL A 387 -21.53 0.69 -8.10
CA VAL A 387 -20.61 1.04 -7.01
C VAL A 387 -19.85 -0.21 -6.59
N ILE A 388 -18.53 -0.17 -6.74
CA ILE A 388 -17.64 -1.23 -6.30
C ILE A 388 -17.00 -0.90 -4.96
N GLN A 389 -16.77 -1.93 -4.14
CA GLN A 389 -16.21 -1.80 -2.80
C GLN A 389 -15.26 -2.97 -2.51
N SER A 390 -14.24 -2.72 -1.68
CA SER A 390 -13.43 -3.78 -1.07
C SER A 390 -13.50 -3.73 0.45
N ARG A 391 -13.47 -4.91 1.06
CA ARG A 391 -13.42 -5.09 2.51
C ARG A 391 -12.39 -6.15 2.87
N ALA A 392 -11.42 -5.80 3.72
CA ALA A 392 -10.41 -6.74 4.19
C ALA A 392 -10.75 -7.34 5.55
N ILE A 393 -10.22 -8.54 5.80
CA ILE A 393 -10.30 -9.30 7.04
C ILE A 393 -8.88 -9.73 7.38
N ASP A 394 -8.47 -9.52 8.63
CA ASP A 394 -7.15 -9.93 9.10
C ASP A 394 -7.16 -11.23 9.90
N GLU A 395 -6.00 -11.68 10.34
CA GLU A 395 -5.85 -12.94 11.11
C GLU A 395 -6.42 -12.89 12.53
N THR A 396 -6.85 -11.71 13.02
CA THR A 396 -7.60 -11.60 14.27
C THR A 396 -9.10 -11.82 14.06
N GLY A 397 -9.55 -11.94 12.80
CA GLY A 397 -10.96 -12.01 12.43
C GLY A 397 -11.65 -10.64 12.38
N TYR A 398 -10.93 -9.54 12.60
CA TYR A 398 -11.50 -8.21 12.48
C TYR A 398 -11.84 -7.92 11.02
N ILE A 399 -13.04 -7.40 10.79
CA ILE A 399 -13.57 -7.07 9.48
C ILE A 399 -13.52 -5.55 9.30
N GLN A 400 -12.97 -5.08 8.18
CA GLN A 400 -12.95 -3.65 7.85
C GLN A 400 -14.39 -3.08 7.87
N PRO A 401 -14.66 -2.02 8.63
CA PRO A 401 -16.01 -1.51 8.86
C PRO A 401 -16.51 -0.64 7.70
N THR A 402 -17.82 -0.43 7.65
CA THR A 402 -18.40 0.66 6.85
C THR A 402 -18.11 2.01 7.52
N LEU A 403 -18.30 3.11 6.78
CA LEU A 403 -18.10 4.45 7.34
C LEU A 403 -19.17 4.75 8.39
N GLU A 404 -20.39 4.29 8.13
CA GLU A 404 -21.56 4.46 8.99
C GLU A 404 -21.31 3.80 10.36
N SER A 405 -20.81 2.56 10.38
CA SER A 405 -20.47 1.87 11.63
C SER A 405 -19.31 2.53 12.38
N LEU A 406 -18.32 3.11 11.67
CA LEU A 406 -17.27 3.89 12.34
C LEU A 406 -17.82 5.17 12.96
N ILE A 407 -18.65 5.92 12.24
CA ILE A 407 -19.24 7.18 12.71
C ILE A 407 -20.16 6.94 13.91
N GLU A 408 -20.91 5.83 13.94
CA GLU A 408 -21.76 5.47 15.08
C GLU A 408 -20.95 5.38 16.38
N VAL A 409 -19.72 4.86 16.31
CA VAL A 409 -18.85 4.66 17.48
C VAL A 409 -17.94 5.87 17.75
N ARG A 410 -17.40 6.50 16.70
CA ARG A 410 -16.32 7.51 16.79
C ARG A 410 -16.82 8.95 16.55
N GLY A 411 -18.05 9.11 16.07
CA GLY A 411 -18.59 10.39 15.64
C GLY A 411 -17.98 10.89 14.32
N VAL A 412 -18.36 12.11 13.93
CA VAL A 412 -17.91 12.76 12.68
C VAL A 412 -16.70 13.67 12.89
N ASN A 413 -16.33 13.94 14.15
CA ASN A 413 -15.23 14.84 14.51
C ASN A 413 -13.87 14.13 14.56
N GLY A 414 -13.85 12.81 14.28
CA GLY A 414 -12.62 12.04 14.16
C GLY A 414 -11.70 12.62 13.09
N THR A 415 -10.40 12.62 13.37
CA THR A 415 -9.37 13.03 12.39
C THR A 415 -8.55 11.84 11.90
N TYR A 416 -8.36 10.84 12.77
CA TYR A 416 -7.44 9.73 12.53
C TYR A 416 -8.15 8.38 12.54
N HIS A 417 -7.43 7.35 12.09
CA HIS A 417 -7.85 5.95 12.10
C HIS A 417 -9.17 5.71 11.36
N ASN A 418 -9.37 6.36 10.22
CA ASN A 418 -10.49 6.03 9.35
C ASN A 418 -10.12 4.83 8.47
N ASN A 419 -10.49 3.64 8.91
CA ASN A 419 -10.34 2.41 8.13
C ASN A 419 -11.61 2.01 7.36
N ALA A 420 -12.58 2.91 7.18
CA ALA A 420 -13.81 2.60 6.46
C ALA A 420 -13.57 2.08 5.05
N ILE A 421 -14.45 1.20 4.58
CA ILE A 421 -14.55 0.78 3.17
C ILE A 421 -14.56 2.03 2.26
N THR A 422 -13.75 2.02 1.20
CA THR A 422 -13.69 3.13 0.21
C THR A 422 -14.43 2.72 -1.08
N PRO A 423 -15.57 3.35 -1.40
CA PRO A 423 -16.37 2.98 -2.57
C PRO A 423 -16.01 3.80 -3.83
N TRP A 424 -15.99 3.14 -4.98
CA TRP A 424 -15.86 3.78 -6.30
C TRP A 424 -17.14 3.60 -7.11
N ARG A 425 -17.64 4.69 -7.68
CA ARG A 425 -18.76 4.69 -8.63
C ARG A 425 -18.18 4.64 -10.04
N ILE A 426 -18.69 3.73 -10.85
CA ILE A 426 -18.39 3.61 -12.27
C ILE A 426 -19.67 3.99 -13.02
N ALA A 427 -19.61 5.03 -13.84
CA ALA A 427 -20.71 5.44 -14.70
C ALA A 427 -20.80 4.54 -15.95
N SER A 428 -21.90 4.61 -16.69
CA SER A 428 -22.13 3.80 -17.90
C SER A 428 -21.13 4.08 -19.03
N ASP A 429 -20.52 5.26 -19.04
CA ASP A 429 -19.43 5.60 -19.96
C ASP A 429 -18.08 4.99 -19.55
N GLY A 430 -17.97 4.43 -18.33
CA GLY A 430 -16.75 3.87 -17.75
C GLY A 430 -16.00 4.85 -16.83
N LYS A 431 -16.51 6.06 -16.62
CA LYS A 431 -15.84 7.07 -15.77
C LYS A 431 -15.94 6.66 -14.31
N VAL A 432 -14.82 6.71 -13.61
CA VAL A 432 -14.73 6.33 -12.20
C VAL A 432 -14.63 7.56 -11.30
N THR A 433 -15.49 7.64 -10.29
CA THR A 433 -15.51 8.72 -9.28
C THR A 433 -15.67 8.15 -7.87
N HIS A 434 -15.30 8.92 -6.85
CA HIS A 434 -15.51 8.52 -5.47
C HIS A 434 -17.02 8.50 -5.16
N ALA A 435 -17.56 7.39 -4.67
CA ALA A 435 -19.02 7.23 -4.59
C ALA A 435 -19.70 8.07 -3.48
N ARG A 436 -18.91 8.60 -2.53
CA ARG A 436 -19.35 9.54 -1.48
C ARG A 436 -19.11 11.02 -1.79
N ALA A 437 -18.42 11.31 -2.90
CA ALA A 437 -18.05 12.69 -3.26
C ALA A 437 -19.14 13.40 -4.07
#